data_AF-A0A2X2WFC0-F1
#
_entry.id   AF-A0A2X2WFC0-F1
#
_cell.length_a   1.000
_cell.length_b   1.000
_cell.length_c   1.000
_cell.angle_alpha   90.00
_cell.angle_beta   90.00
_cell.angle_gamma   90.00
#
_symmetry.space_group_name_H-M   'P 1'
#
loop_
_entity.id
_entity.type
_entity.pdbx_description
1 polymer ?
#
loop_
_entity_poly.entity_id
_entity_poly.type
_entity_poly.pdbx_seq_one_letter_code
_entity_poly.pdbx_strand_id
1 'polypeptide(L)'
;MKRVCSSKRARKKISKLDYPNFWHQGNLKLRLSYQFEPGADADGVTVHIPLPLLNQVEESGFEWQIPGLRRELVIALIKSLPKPVRRNFVPAPNYAEAFLGRVTPLELPLLDALERELRRMTGVTVDREDWHWDQVPDHLKITFRVVDDKNKKLQEGRALQGLKEALKGKVQETLSAVADDGIEQSGLHIWSFGQLPESYEQKRGNYKVKAWPALVDERDSVAIRLFDNPLEQQQAMWCGLRRLLLLNIPSPIKYLHEKLAEQSQARSVL
;
A
#
# COMPACT_ATOMS: atom_id res chain seq x y z
N MET A 1 -7.58 -64.79 -11.47
CA MET A 1 -7.03 -63.64 -12.24
C MET A 1 -7.81 -62.39 -11.85
N LYS A 2 -7.22 -61.47 -11.07
CA LYS A 2 -6.73 -60.12 -11.49
C LYS A 2 -7.87 -59.24 -12.07
N ARG A 3 -8.20 -58.03 -11.63
CA ARG A 3 -7.55 -57.03 -10.74
C ARG A 3 -8.64 -55.99 -10.37
N VAL A 4 -8.81 -55.69 -9.10
CA VAL A 4 -9.56 -54.49 -8.65
C VAL A 4 -8.59 -53.32 -8.74
N CYS A 5 -8.86 -52.37 -9.63
CA CYS A 5 -8.07 -51.15 -9.76
C CYS A 5 -8.54 -50.14 -8.69
N SER A 6 -7.84 -50.10 -7.56
CA SER A 6 -8.04 -49.08 -6.52
C SER A 6 -7.32 -47.80 -6.92
N SER A 7 -8.07 -46.83 -7.46
CA SER A 7 -7.60 -45.44 -7.60
C SER A 7 -7.95 -44.68 -6.32
N LYS A 8 -7.01 -44.67 -5.37
CA LYS A 8 -7.07 -43.80 -4.18
C LYS A 8 -6.74 -42.37 -4.62
N ARG A 9 -7.76 -41.53 -4.83
CA ARG A 9 -7.58 -40.06 -4.80
C ARG A 9 -7.21 -39.67 -3.38
N ALA A 10 -5.95 -39.27 -3.17
CA ALA A 10 -5.50 -38.71 -1.92
C ALA A 10 -6.22 -37.37 -1.66
N ARG A 11 -7.14 -37.36 -0.69
CA ARG A 11 -7.69 -36.12 -0.11
C ARG A 11 -6.53 -35.39 0.55
N LYS A 12 -6.06 -34.30 -0.07
CA LYS A 12 -5.07 -33.39 0.52
C LYS A 12 -5.68 -32.86 1.83
N LYS A 13 -5.07 -33.14 2.98
CA LYS A 13 -5.53 -32.61 4.27
C LYS A 13 -5.29 -31.10 4.24
N ILE A 14 -6.36 -30.32 4.16
CA ILE A 14 -6.33 -28.86 4.31
C ILE A 14 -5.99 -28.57 5.77
N SER A 15 -4.90 -27.86 6.02
CA SER A 15 -4.50 -27.44 7.35
C SER A 15 -4.98 -26.00 7.65
N LYS A 16 -5.10 -25.64 8.93
CA LYS A 16 -5.39 -24.25 9.33
C LYS A 16 -4.29 -23.27 8.89
N LEU A 17 -3.08 -23.76 8.60
CA LEU A 17 -1.97 -22.94 8.12
C LEU A 17 -2.15 -22.56 6.64
N ASP A 18 -2.93 -23.33 5.89
CA ASP A 18 -3.21 -23.05 4.48
C ASP A 18 -4.20 -21.88 4.30
N TYR A 19 -5.06 -21.66 5.30
CA TYR A 19 -6.10 -20.63 5.33
C TYR A 19 -6.00 -19.81 6.62
N PRO A 20 -4.98 -18.95 6.76
CA PRO A 20 -4.74 -18.20 7.99
C PRO A 20 -5.86 -17.19 8.26
N ASN A 21 -6.18 -16.92 9.52
CA ASN A 21 -7.18 -15.88 9.83
C ASN A 21 -6.65 -14.45 9.63
N PHE A 22 -5.32 -14.30 9.53
CA PHE A 22 -4.65 -13.01 9.46
C PHE A 22 -3.50 -13.03 8.45
N TRP A 23 -3.35 -11.92 7.75
CA TRP A 23 -2.16 -11.57 6.99
C TRP A 23 -1.24 -10.69 7.84
N HIS A 24 0.05 -10.94 7.76
CA HIS A 24 1.07 -10.19 8.50
C HIS A 24 2.02 -9.49 7.54
N GLN A 25 2.18 -8.18 7.70
CA GLN A 25 3.11 -7.36 6.91
C GLN A 25 3.81 -6.40 7.87
N GLY A 26 5.09 -6.64 8.15
CA GLY A 26 5.81 -5.91 9.20
C GLY A 26 5.10 -6.00 10.55
N ASN A 27 4.70 -4.85 11.09
CA ASN A 27 3.94 -4.72 12.34
C ASN A 27 2.41 -4.82 12.17
N LEU A 28 1.91 -4.92 10.93
CA LEU A 28 0.49 -4.96 10.62
C LEU A 28 -0.06 -6.39 10.73
N LYS A 29 -1.25 -6.51 11.31
CA LYS A 29 -2.03 -7.75 11.40
C LYS A 29 -3.42 -7.51 10.82
N LEU A 30 -3.62 -7.94 9.58
CA LEU A 30 -4.84 -7.69 8.81
C LEU A 30 -5.72 -8.93 8.81
N ARG A 31 -7.02 -8.78 9.06
CA ARG A 31 -7.94 -9.92 9.11
C ARG A 31 -8.25 -10.41 7.70
N LEU A 32 -8.31 -11.73 7.51
CA LEU A 32 -8.75 -12.36 6.27
C LEU A 32 -10.20 -12.88 6.41
N SER A 33 -10.95 -12.82 5.31
CA SER A 33 -12.18 -13.59 5.14
C SER A 33 -12.15 -14.35 3.83
N TYR A 34 -12.88 -15.47 3.82
CA TYR A 34 -12.94 -16.39 2.70
C TYR A 34 -14.39 -16.54 2.25
N GLN A 35 -14.65 -16.35 0.97
CA GLN A 35 -15.92 -16.65 0.35
C GLN A 35 -15.64 -17.55 -0.87
N PHE A 36 -16.46 -18.60 -1.01
CA PHE A 36 -16.35 -19.56 -2.10
C PHE A 36 -17.72 -19.68 -2.76
N GLU A 37 -18.16 -18.59 -3.37
CA GLU A 37 -19.46 -18.49 -4.03
C GLU A 37 -19.24 -17.93 -5.44
N PRO A 38 -19.25 -18.81 -6.46
CA PRO A 38 -19.06 -18.39 -7.84
C PRO A 38 -20.08 -17.33 -8.23
N GLY A 39 -19.62 -16.14 -8.59
CA GLY A 39 -20.46 -15.03 -9.09
C GLY A 39 -20.76 -13.91 -8.08
N ALA A 40 -20.24 -13.96 -6.85
CA ALA A 40 -20.28 -12.81 -5.92
C ALA A 40 -19.05 -11.89 -6.12
N ASP A 41 -19.22 -10.58 -5.93
CA ASP A 41 -18.15 -9.58 -6.08
C ASP A 41 -16.93 -9.82 -5.17
N ALA A 42 -17.12 -10.56 -4.06
CA ALA A 42 -16.10 -10.87 -3.06
C ALA A 42 -15.67 -12.34 -3.05
N ASP A 43 -15.86 -13.07 -4.16
CA ASP A 43 -15.39 -14.46 -4.27
C ASP A 43 -13.85 -14.54 -4.12
N GLY A 44 -13.36 -15.51 -3.35
CA GLY A 44 -11.95 -15.69 -3.01
C GLY A 44 -11.55 -15.14 -1.63
N VAL A 45 -10.41 -14.46 -1.57
CA VAL A 45 -9.77 -13.97 -0.33
C VAL A 45 -9.93 -12.47 -0.20
N THR A 46 -10.53 -12.01 0.90
CA THR A 46 -10.64 -10.59 1.23
C THR A 46 -9.74 -10.22 2.40
N VAL A 47 -8.90 -9.20 2.22
CA VAL A 47 -8.10 -8.58 3.28
C VAL A 47 -8.86 -7.37 3.83
N HIS A 48 -9.11 -7.36 5.14
CA HIS A 48 -9.79 -6.27 5.83
C HIS A 48 -8.75 -5.28 6.37
N ILE A 49 -8.79 -4.05 5.84
CA ILE A 49 -7.86 -2.98 6.15
C ILE A 49 -8.62 -1.90 6.93
N PRO A 50 -8.31 -1.67 8.22
CA PRO A 50 -8.82 -0.50 8.94
C PRO A 50 -8.41 0.79 8.22
N LEU A 51 -9.35 1.73 8.06
CA LEU A 51 -9.11 3.01 7.38
C LEU A 51 -7.83 3.74 7.83
N PRO A 52 -7.48 3.84 9.13
CA PRO A 52 -6.25 4.51 9.58
C PRO A 52 -4.93 3.83 9.16
N LEU A 53 -4.99 2.57 8.73
CA LEU A 53 -3.83 1.81 8.29
C LEU A 53 -3.69 1.79 6.77
N LEU A 54 -4.66 2.34 6.03
CA LEU A 54 -4.75 2.19 4.58
C LEU A 54 -3.45 2.61 3.87
N ASN A 55 -2.89 3.75 4.24
CA ASN A 55 -1.65 4.27 3.64
C ASN A 55 -0.37 3.58 4.14
N GLN A 56 -0.45 2.78 5.21
CA GLN A 56 0.66 1.99 5.73
C GLN A 56 0.73 0.57 5.13
N VAL A 57 -0.33 0.11 4.45
CA VAL A 57 -0.35 -1.19 3.78
C VAL A 57 0.35 -1.07 2.42
N GLU A 58 1.29 -1.98 2.17
CA GLU A 58 1.93 -2.14 0.89
C GLU A 58 1.25 -3.25 0.09
N GLU A 59 1.09 -3.06 -1.22
CA GLU A 59 0.49 -4.09 -2.08
C GLU A 59 1.41 -5.30 -2.27
N SER A 60 2.73 -5.09 -2.12
CA SER A 60 3.73 -6.14 -2.25
C SER A 60 3.50 -7.33 -1.30
N GLY A 61 3.62 -8.52 -1.87
CA GLY A 61 3.41 -9.79 -1.18
C GLY A 61 1.98 -10.33 -1.31
N PHE A 62 0.97 -9.48 -1.51
CA PHE A 62 -0.41 -9.97 -1.69
C PHE A 62 -0.57 -10.75 -3.00
N GLU A 63 0.27 -10.49 -4.00
CA GLU A 63 0.29 -11.27 -5.24
C GLU A 63 0.64 -12.75 -5.00
N TRP A 64 1.32 -13.09 -3.90
CA TRP A 64 1.59 -14.48 -3.53
C TRP A 64 0.37 -15.23 -3.03
N GLN A 65 -0.72 -14.54 -2.68
CA GLN A 65 -1.92 -15.14 -2.11
C GLN A 65 -1.63 -15.96 -0.83
N ILE A 66 -2.68 -16.47 -0.19
CA ILE A 66 -2.57 -17.40 0.93
C ILE A 66 -1.97 -18.76 0.51
N PRO A 67 -1.34 -19.51 1.43
CA PRO A 67 -0.71 -20.78 1.09
C PRO A 67 -1.66 -21.80 0.43
N GLY A 68 -2.93 -21.85 0.84
CA GLY A 68 -3.93 -22.78 0.31
C GLY A 68 -4.28 -22.58 -1.17
N LEU A 69 -4.12 -21.36 -1.71
CA LEU A 69 -4.47 -21.02 -3.09
C LEU A 69 -3.26 -20.79 -4.00
N ARG A 70 -2.05 -20.70 -3.45
CA ARG A 70 -0.79 -20.49 -4.20
C ARG A 70 -0.61 -21.43 -5.38
N ARG A 71 -0.85 -22.73 -5.17
CA ARG A 71 -0.70 -23.72 -6.24
C ARG A 71 -1.67 -23.46 -7.39
N GLU A 72 -2.92 -23.11 -7.08
CA GLU A 72 -3.91 -22.82 -8.10
C GLU A 72 -3.57 -21.53 -8.85
N LEU A 73 -3.16 -20.49 -8.12
CA LEU A 73 -2.68 -19.22 -8.69
C LEU A 73 -1.51 -19.43 -9.66
N VAL A 74 -0.47 -20.15 -9.26
CA VAL A 74 0.70 -20.41 -10.11
C VAL A 74 0.30 -21.22 -11.36
N ILE A 75 -0.59 -22.20 -11.23
CA ILE A 75 -1.12 -22.94 -12.39
C ILE A 75 -1.88 -22.01 -13.33
N ALA A 76 -2.72 -21.12 -12.79
CA ALA A 76 -3.49 -20.16 -13.57
C ALA A 76 -2.56 -19.19 -14.32
N LEU A 77 -1.52 -18.68 -13.66
CA LEU A 77 -0.49 -17.84 -14.28
C LEU A 77 0.26 -18.57 -15.41
N ILE A 78 0.72 -19.81 -15.19
CA ILE A 78 1.38 -20.57 -16.28
C ILE A 78 0.42 -20.77 -17.45
N LYS A 79 -0.88 -20.95 -17.17
CA LYS A 79 -1.89 -21.09 -18.21
C LYS A 79 -2.19 -19.79 -18.95
N SER A 80 -2.02 -18.63 -18.32
CA SER A 80 -2.27 -17.33 -18.96
C SER A 80 -1.21 -16.93 -19.98
N LEU A 81 -0.02 -17.53 -19.90
CA LEU A 81 1.08 -17.32 -20.85
C LEU A 81 0.66 -17.58 -22.32
N PRO A 82 1.22 -16.84 -23.29
CA PRO A 82 1.03 -17.09 -24.72
C PRO A 82 1.37 -18.54 -25.09
N LYS A 83 0.66 -19.07 -26.10
CA LYS A 83 0.82 -20.46 -26.57
C LYS A 83 2.28 -20.86 -26.85
N PRO A 84 3.13 -20.03 -27.50
CA PRO A 84 4.53 -20.38 -27.79
C PRO A 84 5.40 -20.55 -26.53
N VAL A 85 5.09 -19.82 -25.46
CA VAL A 85 5.81 -19.85 -24.19
C VAL A 85 5.26 -20.95 -23.29
N ARG A 86 3.92 -21.04 -23.16
CA ARG A 86 3.21 -22.01 -22.31
C ARG A 86 3.54 -23.47 -22.62
N ARG A 87 3.81 -23.81 -23.89
CA ARG A 87 4.16 -25.19 -24.29
C ARG A 87 5.42 -25.73 -23.60
N ASN A 88 6.32 -24.86 -23.13
CA ASN A 88 7.53 -25.23 -22.39
C ASN A 88 7.23 -25.64 -20.94
N PHE A 89 6.01 -25.41 -20.45
CA PHE A 89 5.59 -25.62 -19.06
C PHE A 89 4.44 -26.62 -18.97
N VAL A 90 4.39 -27.61 -19.86
CA VAL A 90 3.37 -28.65 -19.87
C VAL A 90 3.92 -29.94 -19.27
N PRO A 91 3.26 -30.54 -18.26
CA PRO A 91 2.01 -30.12 -17.61
C PRO A 91 2.19 -28.99 -16.58
N ALA A 92 1.38 -27.94 -16.66
CA ALA A 92 1.46 -26.77 -15.77
C ALA A 92 1.42 -27.12 -14.26
N PRO A 93 0.63 -28.10 -13.79
CA PRO A 93 0.66 -28.49 -12.37
C PRO A 93 2.03 -28.98 -11.88
N ASN A 94 2.80 -29.66 -12.73
CA ASN A 94 4.11 -30.20 -12.36
C ASN A 94 5.11 -29.05 -12.15
N TYR A 95 5.09 -28.06 -13.05
CA TYR A 95 5.94 -26.87 -12.93
C TYR A 95 5.54 -26.01 -11.73
N ALA A 96 4.25 -25.85 -11.45
CA ALA A 96 3.78 -25.15 -10.26
C ALA A 96 4.23 -25.82 -8.97
N GLU A 97 4.18 -27.16 -8.89
CA GLU A 97 4.67 -27.91 -7.73
C GLU A 97 6.20 -27.82 -7.60
N ALA A 98 6.93 -27.93 -8.71
CA ALA A 98 8.39 -27.77 -8.72
C ALA A 98 8.81 -26.37 -8.30
N PHE A 99 8.07 -25.34 -8.72
CA PHE A 99 8.28 -23.94 -8.32
C PHE A 99 8.08 -23.78 -6.81
N LEU A 100 6.92 -24.17 -6.29
CA LEU A 100 6.60 -24.03 -4.86
C LEU A 100 7.53 -24.86 -3.95
N GLY A 101 8.13 -25.92 -4.47
CA GLY A 101 9.14 -26.70 -3.74
C GLY A 101 10.54 -26.08 -3.70
N ARG A 102 10.80 -25.00 -4.45
CA ARG A 102 12.12 -24.35 -4.56
C ARG A 102 12.17 -22.94 -4.02
N VAL A 103 11.03 -22.25 -3.97
CA VAL A 103 10.96 -20.86 -3.52
C VAL A 103 10.61 -20.76 -2.05
N THR A 104 11.16 -19.76 -1.38
CA THR A 104 10.59 -19.22 -0.15
C THR A 104 9.62 -18.11 -0.53
N PRO A 105 8.31 -18.23 -0.23
CA PRO A 105 7.35 -17.18 -0.51
C PRO A 105 7.72 -15.85 0.16
N LEU A 106 7.38 -14.72 -0.48
CA LEU A 106 7.58 -13.35 0.01
C LEU A 106 9.04 -12.85 0.06
N GLU A 107 10.04 -13.64 -0.32
CA GLU A 107 11.43 -13.15 -0.48
C GLU A 107 11.61 -12.26 -1.71
N LEU A 108 10.83 -12.52 -2.76
CA LEU A 108 10.80 -11.75 -4.00
C LEU A 108 9.35 -11.55 -4.44
N PRO A 109 9.07 -10.53 -5.27
CA PRO A 109 7.79 -10.44 -5.97
C PRO A 109 7.48 -11.74 -6.72
N LEU A 110 6.20 -12.15 -6.76
CA LEU A 110 5.82 -13.48 -7.28
C LEU A 110 6.31 -13.72 -8.71
N LEU A 111 6.13 -12.74 -9.60
CA LEU A 111 6.55 -12.87 -11.00
C LEU A 111 8.07 -12.94 -11.13
N ASP A 112 8.82 -12.17 -10.36
CA ASP A 112 10.29 -12.23 -10.33
C ASP A 112 10.77 -13.62 -9.91
N ALA A 113 10.13 -14.20 -8.88
CA ALA A 113 10.42 -15.56 -8.45
C ALA A 113 10.06 -16.58 -9.53
N LEU A 114 8.90 -16.45 -10.17
CA LEU A 114 8.45 -17.35 -11.24
C LEU A 114 9.40 -17.32 -12.43
N GLU A 115 9.73 -16.14 -12.94
CA GLU A 115 10.65 -15.96 -14.08
C GLU A 115 12.02 -16.57 -13.77
N ARG A 116 12.55 -16.31 -12.58
CA ARG A 116 13.84 -16.86 -12.14
C ARG A 116 13.82 -18.38 -12.09
N GLU A 117 12.82 -18.97 -11.43
CA GLU A 117 12.79 -20.42 -11.21
C GLU A 117 12.36 -21.21 -12.45
N LEU A 118 11.40 -20.70 -13.24
CA LEU A 118 11.00 -21.34 -14.49
C LEU A 118 12.16 -21.37 -15.48
N ARG A 119 12.93 -20.28 -15.58
CA ARG A 119 14.16 -20.25 -16.39
C ARG A 119 15.21 -21.25 -15.90
N ARG A 120 15.38 -21.41 -14.59
CA ARG A 120 16.30 -22.45 -14.04
C ARG A 120 15.84 -23.87 -14.37
N MET A 121 14.53 -24.11 -14.46
CA MET A 121 14.00 -25.44 -14.77
C MET A 121 14.07 -25.80 -16.25
N THR A 122 13.86 -24.83 -17.16
CA THR A 122 13.67 -25.11 -18.59
C THR A 122 14.70 -24.43 -19.51
N GLY A 123 15.47 -23.47 -19.01
CA GLY A 123 16.34 -22.58 -19.80
C GLY A 123 15.59 -21.47 -20.54
N VAL A 124 14.25 -21.47 -20.52
CA VAL A 124 13.42 -20.50 -21.25
C VAL A 124 13.20 -19.25 -20.39
N THR A 125 13.49 -18.08 -20.96
CA THR A 125 13.12 -16.79 -20.38
C THR A 125 11.65 -16.51 -20.69
N VAL A 126 10.90 -16.04 -19.69
CA VAL A 126 9.52 -15.54 -19.85
C VAL A 126 9.58 -14.04 -19.63
N ASP A 127 9.08 -13.27 -20.58
CA ASP A 127 9.07 -11.81 -20.49
C ASP A 127 7.93 -11.34 -19.57
N ARG A 128 8.09 -10.17 -18.95
CA ARG A 128 7.14 -9.67 -17.94
C ARG A 128 5.74 -9.46 -18.54
N GLU A 129 5.70 -9.04 -19.80
CA GLU A 129 4.49 -8.72 -20.56
C GLU A 129 3.70 -9.97 -20.97
N ASP A 130 4.32 -11.16 -20.96
CA ASP A 130 3.66 -12.42 -21.29
C ASP A 130 2.68 -12.89 -20.18
N TRP A 131 2.78 -12.33 -18.97
CA TRP A 131 1.90 -12.69 -17.85
C TRP A 131 0.55 -11.96 -17.94
N HIS A 132 -0.42 -12.59 -18.59
CA HIS A 132 -1.78 -12.05 -18.73
C HIS A 132 -2.63 -12.25 -17.45
N TRP A 133 -2.56 -11.30 -16.52
CA TRP A 133 -3.32 -11.32 -15.25
C TRP A 133 -4.83 -11.23 -15.42
N ASP A 134 -5.31 -10.63 -16.51
CA ASP A 134 -6.72 -10.58 -16.89
C ASP A 134 -7.32 -11.98 -17.10
N GLN A 135 -6.51 -12.95 -17.53
CA GLN A 135 -6.94 -14.34 -17.73
C GLN A 135 -6.92 -15.18 -16.43
N VAL A 136 -6.32 -14.66 -15.35
CA VAL A 136 -6.31 -15.32 -14.05
C VAL A 136 -7.70 -15.18 -13.42
N PRO A 137 -8.33 -16.29 -12.96
CA PRO A 137 -9.62 -16.24 -12.29
C PRO A 137 -9.62 -15.26 -11.11
N ASP A 138 -10.73 -14.54 -10.99
CA ASP A 138 -10.89 -13.45 -10.04
C ASP A 138 -10.78 -13.89 -8.58
N HIS A 139 -11.26 -15.09 -8.24
CA HIS A 139 -11.18 -15.66 -6.89
C HIS A 139 -9.74 -16.00 -6.45
N LEU A 140 -8.76 -15.98 -7.37
CA LEU A 140 -7.34 -16.16 -7.07
C LEU A 140 -6.61 -14.85 -6.81
N LYS A 141 -7.26 -13.71 -7.07
CA LYS A 141 -6.73 -12.36 -6.80
C LYS A 141 -7.24 -11.92 -5.43
N ILE A 142 -6.40 -11.24 -4.66
CA ILE A 142 -6.83 -10.69 -3.36
C ILE A 142 -7.75 -9.50 -3.59
N THR A 143 -8.82 -9.44 -2.81
CA THR A 143 -9.70 -8.28 -2.72
C THR A 143 -9.38 -7.52 -1.43
N PHE A 144 -9.20 -6.21 -1.52
CA PHE A 144 -8.99 -5.33 -0.38
C PHE A 144 -10.31 -4.69 0.03
N ARG A 145 -10.68 -4.79 1.31
CA ARG A 145 -11.85 -4.16 1.88
C ARG A 145 -11.42 -3.18 2.96
N VAL A 146 -11.69 -1.90 2.76
CA VAL A 146 -11.44 -0.87 3.76
C VAL A 146 -12.64 -0.78 4.68
N VAL A 147 -12.38 -0.81 6.00
CA VAL A 147 -13.41 -0.79 7.03
C VAL A 147 -13.22 0.37 8.01
N ASP A 148 -14.33 0.83 8.59
CA ASP A 148 -14.32 1.79 9.69
C ASP A 148 -13.99 1.12 11.05
N ASP A 149 -14.07 1.89 12.13
CA ASP A 149 -13.84 1.45 13.50
C ASP A 149 -14.87 0.44 14.02
N LYS A 150 -16.05 0.36 13.38
CA LYS A 150 -17.11 -0.60 13.67
C LYS A 150 -17.06 -1.84 12.74
N ASN A 151 -15.99 -2.00 11.97
CA ASN A 151 -15.82 -3.02 10.93
C ASN A 151 -16.86 -2.93 9.79
N LYS A 152 -17.50 -1.78 9.59
CA LYS A 152 -18.40 -1.56 8.46
C LYS A 152 -17.57 -1.28 7.21
N LYS A 153 -17.95 -1.91 6.09
CA LYS A 153 -17.34 -1.68 4.78
C LYS A 153 -17.52 -0.22 4.36
N LEU A 154 -16.42 0.46 4.07
CA LEU A 154 -16.39 1.78 3.45
C LEU A 154 -16.26 1.65 1.93
N GLN A 155 -15.27 0.88 1.48
CA GLN A 155 -15.00 0.62 0.08
C GLN A 155 -14.27 -0.72 -0.09
N GLU A 156 -14.34 -1.28 -1.29
CA GLU A 156 -13.73 -2.55 -1.63
C GLU A 156 -13.27 -2.54 -3.09
N GLY A 157 -12.16 -3.22 -3.38
CA GLY A 157 -11.58 -3.28 -4.71
C GLY A 157 -10.31 -4.13 -4.74
N ARG A 158 -9.79 -4.38 -5.94
CA ARG A 158 -8.56 -5.17 -6.15
C ARG A 158 -7.30 -4.32 -6.28
N ALA A 159 -7.45 -3.04 -6.61
CA ALA A 159 -6.34 -2.10 -6.70
C ALA A 159 -6.24 -1.31 -5.39
N LEU A 160 -5.22 -1.59 -4.59
CA LEU A 160 -5.02 -0.90 -3.31
C LEU A 160 -4.81 0.60 -3.52
N GLN A 161 -4.07 0.98 -4.56
CA GLN A 161 -3.83 2.38 -4.90
C GLN A 161 -5.13 3.16 -5.17
N GLY A 162 -6.07 2.58 -5.91
CA GLY A 162 -7.38 3.22 -6.15
C GLY A 162 -8.21 3.40 -4.87
N LEU A 163 -8.06 2.49 -3.90
CA LEU A 163 -8.69 2.63 -2.58
C LEU A 163 -8.03 3.74 -1.74
N LYS A 164 -6.69 3.85 -1.77
CA LYS A 164 -5.93 4.92 -1.11
C LYS A 164 -6.39 6.30 -1.62
N GLU A 165 -6.48 6.45 -2.94
CA GLU A 165 -6.92 7.69 -3.58
C GLU A 165 -8.36 8.05 -3.25
N ALA A 166 -9.30 7.09 -3.37
CA ALA A 166 -10.71 7.33 -3.14
C ALA A 166 -11.05 7.68 -1.67
N LEU A 167 -10.25 7.20 -0.72
CA LEU A 167 -10.49 7.37 0.72
C LEU A 167 -9.58 8.41 1.39
N LYS A 168 -8.69 9.07 0.64
CA LYS A 168 -7.72 10.04 1.16
C LYS A 168 -8.31 11.04 2.16
N GLY A 169 -9.43 11.68 1.82
CA GLY A 169 -10.10 12.65 2.70
C GLY A 169 -10.59 12.03 4.01
N LYS A 170 -11.16 10.81 3.96
CA LYS A 170 -11.65 10.11 5.15
C LYS A 170 -10.51 9.65 6.07
N VAL A 171 -9.36 9.28 5.50
CA VAL A 171 -8.20 8.93 6.33
C VAL A 171 -7.72 10.16 7.10
N GLN A 172 -7.61 11.31 6.42
CA GLN A 172 -7.24 12.58 7.05
C GLN A 172 -8.18 12.96 8.21
N GLU A 173 -9.50 12.92 7.97
CA GLU A 173 -10.52 13.18 9.00
C GLU A 173 -10.36 12.24 10.20
N THR A 174 -10.07 10.96 9.94
CA THR A 174 -9.93 9.96 11.00
C THR A 174 -8.64 10.15 11.80
N LEU A 175 -7.55 10.61 11.18
CA LEU A 175 -6.29 10.91 11.87
C LEU A 175 -6.47 12.09 12.82
N SER A 176 -7.07 13.18 12.33
CA SER A 176 -7.32 14.37 13.15
C SER A 176 -8.26 14.09 14.33
N ALA A 177 -9.26 13.22 14.14
CA ALA A 177 -10.17 12.81 15.21
C ALA A 177 -9.54 11.89 16.28
N VAL A 178 -8.40 11.28 15.97
CA VAL A 178 -7.73 10.32 16.85
C VAL A 178 -6.53 10.96 17.57
N ALA A 179 -5.96 12.03 17.02
CA ALA A 179 -4.86 12.79 17.61
C ALA A 179 -5.12 13.19 19.06
N ASP A 180 -4.09 13.12 19.91
CA ASP A 180 -4.16 13.66 21.26
C ASP A 180 -4.37 15.19 21.22
N ASP A 181 -5.14 15.70 22.18
CA ASP A 181 -5.40 17.13 22.32
C ASP A 181 -4.07 17.91 22.36
N GLY A 182 -3.86 18.80 21.37
CA GLY A 182 -2.73 19.73 21.32
C GLY A 182 -1.65 19.44 20.27
N ILE A 183 -1.70 18.28 19.58
CA ILE A 183 -0.80 18.03 18.44
C ILE A 183 -1.19 18.89 17.24
N GLU A 184 -2.48 18.87 16.87
CA GLU A 184 -2.97 19.76 15.82
C GLU A 184 -3.24 21.15 16.39
N GLN A 185 -2.75 22.16 15.67
CA GLN A 185 -2.89 23.57 16.01
C GLN A 185 -3.18 24.37 14.75
N SER A 186 -3.83 25.52 14.87
CA SER A 186 -4.16 26.41 13.75
C SER A 186 -3.89 27.86 14.10
N GLY A 187 -3.81 28.72 13.09
CA GLY A 187 -3.67 30.16 13.32
C GLY A 187 -2.31 30.56 13.92
N LEU A 188 -1.28 29.74 13.74
CA LEU A 188 0.05 30.03 14.27
C LEU A 188 0.74 31.07 13.37
N HIS A 189 1.23 32.14 13.99
CA HIS A 189 1.98 33.20 13.31
C HIS A 189 3.46 33.20 13.71
N ILE A 190 3.80 32.54 14.82
CA ILE A 190 5.15 32.48 15.38
C ILE A 190 5.49 31.02 15.76
N TRP A 191 6.78 30.73 15.93
CA TRP A 191 7.23 29.43 16.40
C TRP A 191 6.97 29.27 17.91
N SER A 192 5.77 28.80 18.29
CA SER A 192 5.35 28.64 19.71
C SER A 192 5.15 27.19 20.18
N PHE A 193 5.36 26.21 19.31
CA PHE A 193 4.99 24.80 19.51
C PHE A 193 6.19 23.88 19.83
N GLY A 194 7.38 24.45 20.04
CA GLY A 194 8.59 23.67 20.33
C GLY A 194 9.05 22.83 19.14
N GLN A 195 9.59 21.64 19.40
CA GLN A 195 10.05 20.72 18.37
C GLN A 195 8.91 19.78 17.96
N LEU A 196 8.62 19.73 16.65
CA LEU A 196 7.69 18.75 16.11
C LEU A 196 8.34 17.36 16.08
N PRO A 197 7.68 16.31 16.58
CA PRO A 197 8.24 14.96 16.52
C PRO A 197 8.28 14.47 15.07
N GLU A 198 9.28 13.66 14.70
CA GLU A 198 9.39 13.11 13.34
C GLU A 198 8.21 12.20 12.99
N SER A 199 7.67 11.48 13.97
CA SER A 199 6.44 10.71 13.81
C SER A 199 5.69 10.60 15.14
N TYR A 200 4.39 10.44 15.02
CA TYR A 200 3.45 10.20 16.11
C TYR A 200 2.86 8.79 15.94
N GLU A 201 2.91 7.97 17.00
CA GLU A 201 2.29 6.66 17.02
C GLU A 201 1.23 6.58 18.11
N GLN A 202 0.03 6.12 17.75
CA GLN A 202 -1.05 5.91 18.71
C GLN A 202 -1.66 4.54 18.54
N LYS A 203 -1.90 3.86 19.66
CA LYS A 203 -2.53 2.54 19.66
C LYS A 203 -4.05 2.69 19.67
N ARG A 204 -4.71 2.26 18.60
CA ARG A 204 -6.18 2.19 18.52
C ARG A 204 -6.61 0.74 18.41
N GLY A 205 -7.16 0.20 19.50
CA GLY A 205 -7.51 -1.21 19.60
C GLY A 205 -6.28 -2.12 19.43
N ASN A 206 -6.27 -2.91 18.35
CA ASN A 206 -5.25 -3.94 18.09
C ASN A 206 -4.11 -3.48 17.16
N TYR A 207 -4.15 -2.25 16.66
CA TYR A 207 -3.15 -1.73 15.71
C TYR A 207 -2.58 -0.39 16.16
N LYS A 208 -1.36 -0.09 15.70
CA LYS A 208 -0.69 1.18 15.88
C LYS A 208 -0.90 2.03 14.64
N VAL A 209 -1.48 3.21 14.81
CA VAL A 209 -1.60 4.21 13.75
C VAL A 209 -0.36 5.08 13.82
N LYS A 210 0.34 5.21 12.69
CA LYS A 210 1.50 6.09 12.55
C LYS A 210 1.09 7.31 11.72
N ALA A 211 1.44 8.48 12.21
CA ALA A 211 1.23 9.75 11.56
C ALA A 211 2.50 10.60 11.62
N TRP A 212 2.58 11.61 10.78
CA TRP A 212 3.71 12.53 10.70
C TRP A 212 3.17 13.97 10.77
N PRO A 213 3.52 14.75 11.81
CA PRO A 213 3.09 16.14 11.89
C PRO A 213 3.83 17.01 10.88
N ALA A 214 3.13 17.98 10.29
CA ALA A 214 3.74 19.00 9.46
C ALA A 214 3.08 20.37 9.65
N LEU A 215 3.89 21.40 9.39
CA LEU A 215 3.38 22.74 9.18
C LEU A 215 2.62 22.79 7.86
N VAL A 216 1.42 23.37 7.86
CA VAL A 216 0.57 23.58 6.69
C VAL A 216 0.36 25.07 6.48
N ASP A 217 0.53 25.53 5.25
CA ASP A 217 0.29 26.92 4.86
C ASP A 217 -1.23 27.23 4.83
N GLU A 218 -1.70 28.09 5.74
CA GLU A 218 -3.10 28.58 5.79
C GLU A 218 -3.22 30.01 5.22
N ARG A 219 -2.28 30.42 4.37
CA ARG A 219 -2.13 31.76 3.77
C ARG A 219 -1.73 32.83 4.79
N ASP A 220 -2.60 33.17 5.72
CA ASP A 220 -2.31 34.25 6.68
C ASP A 220 -1.67 33.72 7.97
N SER A 221 -1.60 32.40 8.12
CA SER A 221 -1.01 31.71 9.25
C SER A 221 -0.48 30.33 8.85
N VAL A 222 0.01 29.56 9.81
CA VAL A 222 0.31 28.13 9.64
C VAL A 222 -0.47 27.28 10.64
N ALA A 223 -0.75 26.04 10.25
CA ALA A 223 -1.29 25.02 11.14
C ALA A 223 -0.30 23.87 11.33
N ILE A 224 -0.45 23.10 12.41
CA ILE A 224 0.16 21.78 12.57
C ILE A 224 -0.93 20.76 12.26
N ARG A 225 -0.70 19.90 11.26
CA ARG A 225 -1.61 18.81 10.88
C ARG A 225 -0.87 17.49 10.85
N LEU A 226 -1.60 16.41 11.14
CA LEU A 226 -1.07 15.05 10.99
C LEU A 226 -1.31 14.53 9.58
N PHE A 227 -0.29 13.88 9.02
CA PHE A 227 -0.37 13.19 7.73
C PHE A 227 -0.11 11.70 7.95
N ASP A 228 -0.59 10.84 7.06
CA ASP A 228 -0.31 9.39 7.04
C ASP A 228 0.60 8.96 5.88
N ASN A 229 1.04 9.93 5.07
CA ASN A 229 2.00 9.72 4.00
C ASN A 229 3.20 10.65 4.23
N PRO A 230 4.42 10.10 4.43
CA PRO A 230 5.60 10.90 4.69
C PRO A 230 5.98 11.81 3.52
N LEU A 231 5.67 11.44 2.27
CA LEU A 231 5.95 12.30 1.11
C LEU A 231 5.06 13.55 1.11
N GLU A 232 3.76 13.37 1.38
CA GLU A 232 2.82 14.49 1.47
C GLU A 232 3.15 15.38 2.67
N GLN A 233 3.55 14.76 3.78
CA GLN A 233 4.01 15.45 4.98
C GLN A 233 5.22 16.36 4.68
N GLN A 234 6.23 15.86 3.96
CA GLN A 234 7.43 16.64 3.62
C GLN A 234 7.10 17.85 2.73
N GLN A 235 6.22 17.65 1.74
CA GLN A 235 5.76 18.73 0.86
C GLN A 235 5.01 19.80 1.65
N ALA A 236 4.08 19.39 2.52
CA ALA A 236 3.35 20.29 3.39
C ALA A 236 4.31 21.06 4.31
N MET A 237 5.20 20.34 5.01
CA MET A 237 6.19 20.91 5.93
C MET A 237 7.03 22.00 5.26
N TRP A 238 7.48 21.76 4.03
CA TRP A 238 8.28 22.74 3.29
C TRP A 238 7.50 24.03 3.00
N CYS A 239 6.25 23.89 2.52
CA CYS A 239 5.36 25.03 2.28
C CYS A 239 5.02 25.80 3.57
N GLY A 240 4.67 25.08 4.64
CA GLY A 240 4.35 25.66 5.95
C GLY A 240 5.54 26.36 6.59
N LEU A 241 6.74 25.77 6.53
CA LEU A 241 7.96 26.41 7.04
C LEU A 241 8.27 27.70 6.29
N ARG A 242 8.17 27.68 4.95
CA ARG A 242 8.32 28.88 4.11
C ARG A 242 7.33 29.97 4.51
N ARG A 243 6.05 29.62 4.76
CA ARG A 243 5.04 30.57 5.23
C ARG A 243 5.41 31.18 6.58
N LEU A 244 5.78 30.34 7.55
CA LEU A 244 6.12 30.80 8.89
C LEU A 244 7.31 31.78 8.86
N LEU A 245 8.33 31.51 8.02
CA LEU A 245 9.43 32.43 7.79
C LEU A 245 8.95 33.76 7.18
N LEU A 246 8.11 33.72 6.15
CA LEU A 246 7.57 34.94 5.53
C LEU A 246 6.73 35.80 6.48
N LEU A 247 6.02 35.19 7.42
CA LEU A 247 5.23 35.91 8.44
C LEU A 247 6.11 36.63 9.48
N ASN A 248 7.33 36.14 9.72
CA ASN A 248 8.22 36.65 10.78
C ASN A 248 9.41 37.47 10.26
N ILE A 249 9.70 37.43 8.96
CA ILE A 249 10.76 38.23 8.35
C ILE A 249 10.18 39.58 7.91
N PRO A 250 10.76 40.71 8.34
CA PRO A 250 10.35 42.04 7.88
C PRO A 250 10.39 42.15 6.36
N SER A 251 9.37 42.76 5.76
CA SER A 251 9.29 42.88 4.30
C SER A 251 10.53 43.59 3.74
N PRO A 252 11.25 42.98 2.78
CA PRO A 252 12.40 43.61 2.14
C PRO A 252 11.98 44.79 1.25
N ILE A 253 10.68 44.97 0.98
CA ILE A 253 10.16 46.06 0.13
C ILE A 253 10.55 47.43 0.70
N LYS A 254 10.50 47.59 2.03
CA LYS A 254 10.85 48.86 2.66
C LYS A 254 12.34 49.19 2.45
N TYR A 255 13.20 48.19 2.65
CA TYR A 255 14.64 48.28 2.40
C TYR A 255 14.97 48.50 0.92
N LEU A 256 14.27 47.81 0.01
CA LEU A 256 14.42 47.97 -1.43
C LEU A 256 13.97 49.36 -1.91
N HIS A 257 12.85 49.88 -1.40
CA HIS A 257 12.39 51.23 -1.71
C HIS A 257 13.39 52.29 -1.24
N GLU A 258 13.95 52.16 -0.03
CA GLU A 258 14.99 53.07 0.47
C GLU A 258 16.24 53.03 -0.43
N LYS A 259 16.75 51.84 -0.75
CA LYS A 259 17.97 51.70 -1.56
C LYS A 259 17.79 52.09 -3.02
N LEU A 260 16.63 51.83 -3.61
CA LEU A 260 16.32 52.26 -4.99
C LEU A 260 16.10 53.77 -5.08
N ALA A 261 15.51 54.40 -4.06
CA ALA A 261 15.38 55.86 -3.98
C ALA A 261 16.74 56.56 -3.80
N GLU A 262 17.64 56.00 -2.99
CA GLU A 262 19.02 56.50 -2.85
C GLU A 262 19.78 56.42 -4.20
N GLN A 263 19.63 55.33 -4.95
CA GLN A 263 20.30 55.17 -6.24
C GLN A 263 19.73 56.08 -7.34
N SER A 264 18.43 56.37 -7.33
CA SER A 264 17.83 57.29 -8.30
C SER A 264 18.23 58.74 -8.02
N GLN A 265 18.32 59.14 -6.75
CA GLN A 265 18.85 60.46 -6.35
C GLN A 265 20.34 60.60 -6.67
N ALA A 266 21.15 59.56 -6.46
CA ALA A 266 22.57 59.57 -6.81
C ALA A 266 22.81 59.70 -8.33
N ARG A 267 21.87 59.24 -9.17
CA ARG A 267 21.93 59.38 -10.64
C ARG A 267 21.45 60.72 -11.18
N SER A 268 20.67 61.49 -10.42
CA SER A 268 20.21 62.83 -10.82
C SER A 268 21.16 63.97 -10.44
N VAL A 269 22.26 63.67 -9.74
CA VAL A 269 23.25 64.66 -9.23
C VAL A 269 24.59 64.57 -9.98
N LEU A 270 24.65 63.80 -11.08
CA LEU A 270 25.74 63.77 -12.06
C LEU A 270 25.24 64.30 -13.41
#